data_AF-A0A9D2F9N5-F1
#
_entry.id   AF-A0A9D2F9N5-F1
#
_cell.length_a   1.000
_cell.length_b   1.000
_cell.length_c   1.000
_cell.angle_alpha   90.00
_cell.angle_beta   90.00
_cell.angle_gamma   90.00
#
_symmetry.space_group_name_H-M   'P 1'
#
loop_
_entity.id
_entity.type
_entity.pdbx_description
1 polymer ?
#
loop_
_entity_poly.entity_id
_entity_poly.type
_entity_poly.pdbx_seq_one_letter_code
_entity_poly.pdbx_strand_id
1 'polypeptide(L)'
;YIGGGTPTSLSAKQLDVLLTGVHRLLPTSTTKELTVEANPGDLTSEKLDILKSHGVNRLSMGVQTFDDRLLKKIGRKHSAQDVYDTIRLLEKKQFDNVSIDLIYALPGQTIESFRDTLNQALAFGLPHYSMYSLILENKTMFMNWVRQGRLELPSQESETQMFAEAMEAMEKAGHHQYEISNFATPGKESMHNLVYWNNENYFGFGAGASGYLGNQRYKNVGPIQHYLKPLRSNQRPIIETEELTLKNQIEEEMFLGLRKIEGVSLANFKEKFKKELTDVYQMILPELEEKGLAIIDENRLRLTSKGLFIGNDVFEKFLLEKE
;
A
#
# COMPACT_ATOMS: atom_id res chain seq x y z
N TYR A 1 8.19 -2.56 -8.76
CA TYR A 1 8.01 -2.86 -7.32
C TYR A 1 8.36 -4.31 -7.07
N ILE A 2 9.22 -4.58 -6.09
CA ILE A 2 9.55 -5.94 -5.63
C ILE A 2 9.16 -6.01 -4.16
N GLY A 3 8.17 -6.84 -3.84
CA GLY A 3 7.60 -6.94 -2.49
C GLY A 3 7.05 -8.32 -2.18
N GLY A 4 6.24 -8.41 -1.13
CA GLY A 4 5.52 -9.61 -0.72
C GLY A 4 6.03 -10.15 0.61
N GLY A 5 6.78 -11.24 0.59
CA GLY A 5 7.40 -11.78 1.81
C GLY A 5 8.46 -10.82 2.35
N THR A 6 9.71 -11.06 2.01
CA THR A 6 10.78 -10.11 2.32
C THR A 6 11.83 -10.21 1.22
N PRO A 7 11.79 -9.36 0.18
CA PRO A 7 12.76 -9.39 -0.90
C PRO A 7 14.21 -9.35 -0.41
N THR A 8 14.47 -8.57 0.63
CA THR A 8 15.80 -8.47 1.26
C THR A 8 16.23 -9.68 2.07
N SER A 9 15.40 -10.72 2.20
CA SER A 9 15.85 -12.02 2.72
C SER A 9 16.81 -12.74 1.77
N LEU A 10 16.77 -12.38 0.48
CA LEU A 10 17.74 -12.83 -0.51
C LEU A 10 19.14 -12.34 -0.13
N SER A 11 20.14 -13.19 -0.38
CA SER A 11 21.54 -12.77 -0.32
C SER A 11 21.83 -11.70 -1.39
N ALA A 12 22.90 -10.93 -1.20
CA ALA A 12 23.39 -9.96 -2.17
C ALA A 12 23.49 -10.56 -3.59
N LYS A 13 24.14 -11.73 -3.73
CA LYS A 13 24.25 -12.45 -5.00
C LYS A 13 22.90 -12.85 -5.61
N GLN A 14 21.91 -13.22 -4.80
CA GLN A 14 20.58 -13.57 -5.30
C GLN A 14 19.79 -12.34 -5.75
N LEU A 15 19.92 -11.21 -5.05
CA LEU A 15 19.36 -9.93 -5.49
C LEU A 15 19.96 -9.50 -6.83
N ASP A 16 21.28 -9.63 -6.98
CA ASP A 16 21.97 -9.31 -8.24
C ASP A 16 21.45 -10.14 -9.42
N VAL A 17 21.28 -11.46 -9.22
CA VAL A 17 20.69 -12.35 -10.24
C VAL A 17 19.26 -11.94 -10.60
N LEU A 18 18.43 -11.62 -9.60
CA LEU A 18 17.04 -11.21 -9.81
C LEU A 18 16.98 -9.91 -10.63
N LEU A 19 17.71 -8.88 -10.19
CA LEU A 19 17.68 -7.54 -10.80
C LEU A 19 18.31 -7.54 -12.20
N THR A 20 19.41 -8.28 -12.39
CA THR A 20 19.98 -8.53 -13.73
C THR A 20 18.94 -9.18 -14.65
N GLY A 21 18.18 -10.16 -14.15
CA GLY A 21 17.10 -10.80 -14.89
C GLY A 21 16.00 -9.82 -15.30
N VAL A 22 15.59 -8.93 -14.39
CA VAL A 22 14.61 -7.87 -14.62
C VAL A 22 15.07 -6.93 -15.75
N HIS A 23 16.29 -6.39 -15.65
CA HIS A 23 16.82 -5.47 -16.68
C HIS A 23 16.99 -6.13 -18.05
N ARG A 24 17.33 -7.43 -18.07
CA ARG A 24 17.49 -8.18 -19.32
C ARG A 24 16.15 -8.46 -20.01
N LEU A 25 15.10 -8.73 -19.25
CA LEU A 25 13.82 -9.24 -19.78
C LEU A 25 12.75 -8.17 -19.93
N LEU A 26 12.82 -7.09 -19.16
CA LEU A 26 11.81 -6.04 -19.13
C LEU A 26 12.38 -4.70 -19.62
N PRO A 27 11.57 -3.88 -20.31
CA PRO A 27 11.97 -2.54 -20.71
C PRO A 27 12.05 -1.65 -19.47
N THR A 28 13.27 -1.34 -19.02
CA THR A 28 13.52 -0.56 -17.79
C THR A 28 14.04 0.86 -18.06
N SER A 29 14.25 1.24 -19.33
CA SER A 29 14.79 2.56 -19.71
C SER A 29 13.88 3.74 -19.36
N THR A 30 12.58 3.49 -19.24
CA THR A 30 11.56 4.50 -18.88
C THR A 30 11.09 4.37 -17.42
N THR A 31 11.72 3.50 -16.63
CA THR A 31 11.36 3.28 -15.23
C THR A 31 11.63 4.55 -14.42
N LYS A 32 10.56 5.12 -13.85
CA LYS A 32 10.64 6.28 -12.96
C LYS A 32 10.90 5.87 -11.50
N GLU A 33 10.26 4.79 -11.06
CA GLU A 33 10.40 4.24 -9.71
C GLU A 33 10.71 2.74 -9.77
N LEU A 34 11.77 2.33 -9.08
CA LEU A 34 12.06 0.94 -8.77
C LEU A 34 12.16 0.78 -7.25
N THR A 35 11.06 0.32 -6.67
CA THR A 35 10.90 0.09 -5.23
C THR A 35 11.22 -1.35 -4.84
N VAL A 36 11.94 -1.52 -3.72
CA VAL A 36 12.13 -2.82 -3.05
C VAL A 36 11.68 -2.73 -1.59
N GLU A 37 10.87 -3.70 -1.15
CA GLU A 37 10.52 -3.85 0.27
C GLU A 37 11.70 -4.43 1.07
N ALA A 38 11.87 -3.95 2.29
CA ALA A 38 12.88 -4.43 3.23
C ALA A 38 12.29 -4.56 4.64
N ASN A 39 12.87 -5.46 5.44
CA ASN A 39 12.70 -5.41 6.89
C ASN A 39 13.92 -4.73 7.54
N PRO A 40 13.72 -4.02 8.65
CA PRO A 40 14.83 -3.58 9.49
C PRO A 40 15.75 -4.75 9.86
N GLY A 41 17.06 -4.54 9.76
CA GLY A 41 18.09 -5.55 10.06
C GLY A 41 18.47 -6.49 8.90
N ASP A 42 17.67 -6.58 7.83
CA ASP A 42 18.01 -7.45 6.68
C ASP A 42 18.95 -6.78 5.66
N LEU A 43 19.06 -5.45 5.71
CA LEU A 43 19.87 -4.66 4.78
C LEU A 43 21.33 -4.63 5.22
N THR A 44 22.23 -5.01 4.31
CA THR A 44 23.67 -4.88 4.48
C THR A 44 24.22 -3.86 3.49
N SER A 45 25.44 -3.36 3.75
CA SER A 45 26.14 -2.47 2.81
C SER A 45 26.19 -3.06 1.38
N GLU A 46 26.53 -4.34 1.27
CA GLU A 46 26.63 -5.05 -0.02
C GLU A 46 25.28 -5.13 -0.74
N LYS A 47 24.18 -5.42 -0.03
CA LYS A 47 22.85 -5.43 -0.63
C LYS A 47 22.46 -4.05 -1.14
N LEU A 48 22.74 -2.99 -0.37
CA LEU A 48 22.45 -1.61 -0.78
C LEU A 48 23.25 -1.19 -2.01
N ASP A 49 24.51 -1.62 -2.11
CA ASP A 49 25.35 -1.35 -3.28
C ASP A 49 24.77 -2.02 -4.55
N ILE A 50 24.32 -3.27 -4.43
CA ILE A 50 23.65 -4.00 -5.53
C ILE A 50 22.32 -3.35 -5.91
N LEU A 51 21.49 -3.03 -4.92
CA LEU A 51 20.20 -2.37 -5.18
C LEU A 51 20.43 -1.06 -5.96
N LYS A 52 21.37 -0.24 -5.51
CA LYS A 52 21.72 1.02 -6.19
C LYS A 52 22.30 0.80 -7.59
N SER A 53 23.18 -0.18 -7.79
CA SER A 53 23.77 -0.44 -9.11
C SER A 53 22.74 -0.88 -10.16
N HIS A 54 21.63 -1.47 -9.71
CA HIS A 54 20.48 -1.84 -10.55
C HIS A 54 19.38 -0.76 -10.56
N GLY A 55 19.69 0.47 -10.15
CA GLY A 55 18.77 1.61 -10.25
C GLY A 55 17.57 1.56 -9.29
N VAL A 56 17.63 0.72 -8.23
CA VAL A 56 16.63 0.78 -7.15
C VAL A 56 16.74 2.15 -6.49
N ASN A 57 15.65 2.92 -6.56
CA ASN A 57 15.62 4.32 -6.16
C ASN A 57 14.54 4.60 -5.11
N ARG A 58 13.91 3.56 -4.56
CA ARG A 58 13.00 3.65 -3.40
C ARG A 58 13.06 2.37 -2.55
N LEU A 59 13.00 2.52 -1.23
CA LEU A 59 12.84 1.41 -0.28
C LEU A 59 11.55 1.59 0.52
N SER A 60 10.84 0.50 0.81
CA SER A 60 9.72 0.49 1.75
C SER A 60 10.04 -0.44 2.92
N MET A 61 10.04 0.08 4.14
CA MET A 61 10.49 -0.65 5.31
C MET A 61 9.37 -0.90 6.30
N GLY A 62 9.06 -2.17 6.57
CA GLY A 62 8.02 -2.54 7.53
C GLY A 62 8.44 -2.37 9.00
N VAL A 63 8.39 -1.16 9.53
CA VAL A 63 8.78 -0.83 10.93
C VAL A 63 7.70 -1.23 11.93
N GLN A 64 6.44 -0.94 11.61
CA GLN A 64 5.22 -1.16 12.39
C GLN A 64 5.09 -0.29 13.64
N THR A 65 6.06 -0.33 14.56
CA THR A 65 6.10 0.51 15.76
C THR A 65 7.52 0.54 16.33
N PHE A 66 7.83 1.53 17.17
CA PHE A 66 9.09 1.60 17.92
C PHE A 66 8.98 1.01 19.33
N ASP A 67 7.84 0.43 19.71
CA ASP A 67 7.69 -0.29 20.98
C ASP A 67 8.06 -1.78 20.82
N ASP A 68 9.22 -2.16 21.35
CA ASP A 68 9.73 -3.54 21.31
C ASP A 68 8.76 -4.56 21.95
N ARG A 69 7.93 -4.15 22.90
CA ARG A 69 6.94 -5.04 23.52
C ARG A 69 5.83 -5.34 22.51
N LEU A 70 5.37 -4.32 21.79
CA LEU A 70 4.37 -4.49 20.73
C LEU A 70 4.95 -5.28 19.57
N LEU A 71 6.17 -4.98 19.10
CA LEU A 71 6.86 -5.73 18.04
C LEU A 71 6.92 -7.24 18.35
N LYS A 72 7.34 -7.60 19.56
CA LYS A 72 7.34 -9.00 20.02
C LYS A 72 5.94 -9.60 20.03
N LYS A 73 4.95 -8.84 20.51
CA LYS A 73 3.55 -9.28 20.57
C LYS A 73 2.96 -9.57 19.18
N ILE A 74 3.34 -8.79 18.17
CA ILE A 74 2.95 -9.02 16.76
C ILE A 74 3.89 -9.95 15.98
N GLY A 75 4.83 -10.61 16.67
CA GLY A 75 5.71 -11.61 16.06
C GLY A 75 6.79 -11.04 15.14
N ARG A 76 7.11 -9.75 15.25
CA ARG A 76 8.25 -9.16 14.53
C ARG A 76 9.56 -9.63 15.15
N LYS A 77 10.54 -9.87 14.28
CA LYS A 77 11.88 -10.34 14.66
C LYS A 77 12.86 -9.19 14.91
N HIS A 78 12.58 -8.02 14.35
CA HIS A 78 13.37 -6.81 14.56
C HIS A 78 12.93 -6.07 15.82
N SER A 79 13.83 -5.27 16.34
CA SER A 79 13.65 -4.30 17.43
C SER A 79 13.63 -2.87 16.88
N ALA A 80 13.27 -1.90 17.72
CA ALA A 80 13.42 -0.49 17.41
C ALA A 80 14.89 -0.14 17.08
N GLN A 81 15.86 -0.75 17.79
CA GLN A 81 17.29 -0.51 17.55
C GLN A 81 17.71 -0.90 16.13
N ASP A 82 17.20 -2.02 15.61
CA ASP A 82 17.47 -2.46 14.23
C ASP A 82 16.98 -1.43 13.20
N VAL A 83 15.88 -0.71 13.49
CA VAL A 83 15.38 0.38 12.64
C VAL A 83 16.38 1.53 12.62
N TYR A 84 16.83 1.99 13.80
CA TYR A 84 17.83 3.06 13.91
C TYR A 84 19.14 2.71 13.19
N ASP A 85 19.62 1.46 13.35
CA ASP A 85 20.82 0.98 12.65
C ASP A 85 20.64 0.94 11.12
N THR A 86 19.47 0.50 10.68
CA THR A 86 19.12 0.45 9.25
C THR A 86 19.07 1.87 8.66
N ILE A 87 18.42 2.82 9.33
CA ILE A 87 18.36 4.22 8.87
C ILE A 87 19.76 4.83 8.77
N ARG A 88 20.61 4.67 9.79
CA ARG A 88 22.01 5.15 9.73
C ARG A 88 22.79 4.55 8.56
N LEU A 89 22.56 3.28 8.26
CA LEU A 89 23.18 2.61 7.11
C LEU A 89 22.68 3.21 5.79
N LEU A 90 21.38 3.51 5.67
CA LEU A 90 20.78 4.14 4.50
C LEU A 90 21.32 5.56 4.29
N GLU A 91 21.43 6.36 5.34
CA GLU A 91 22.04 7.69 5.31
C GLU A 91 23.51 7.62 4.84
N LYS A 92 24.31 6.72 5.43
CA LYS A 92 25.70 6.50 5.01
C LYS A 92 25.81 6.10 3.54
N LYS A 93 24.82 5.36 3.03
CA LYS A 93 24.73 4.97 1.63
C LYS A 93 24.07 6.03 0.75
N GLN A 94 23.58 7.15 1.28
CA GLN A 94 22.86 8.21 0.56
C GLN A 94 21.62 7.67 -0.16
N PHE A 95 20.80 6.89 0.56
CA PHE A 95 19.55 6.35 0.05
C PHE A 95 18.40 7.24 0.54
N ASP A 96 17.98 8.20 -0.28
CA ASP A 96 17.17 9.33 0.22
C ASP A 96 15.66 9.14 0.07
N ASN A 97 15.22 8.17 -0.75
CA ASN A 97 13.81 7.88 -0.97
C ASN A 97 13.39 6.62 -0.22
N VAL A 98 13.09 6.79 1.06
CA VAL A 98 12.78 5.69 1.97
C VAL A 98 11.40 5.93 2.57
N SER A 99 10.58 4.89 2.54
CA SER A 99 9.33 4.81 3.28
C SER A 99 9.49 3.92 4.49
N ILE A 100 8.83 4.29 5.59
CA ILE A 100 8.55 3.36 6.67
C ILE A 100 7.05 3.10 6.75
N ASP A 101 6.71 1.83 6.96
CA ASP A 101 5.35 1.37 7.12
C ASP A 101 5.11 1.15 8.61
N LEU A 102 4.11 1.85 9.15
CA LEU A 102 3.69 1.84 10.54
C LEU A 102 2.29 1.26 10.66
N ILE A 103 2.02 0.60 11.78
CA ILE A 103 0.69 0.05 12.09
C ILE A 103 0.20 0.67 13.40
N TYR A 104 -1.01 1.20 13.38
CA TYR A 104 -1.73 1.67 14.56
C TYR A 104 -2.88 0.71 14.90
N ALA A 105 -3.54 0.97 16.03
CA ALA A 105 -4.50 0.06 16.64
C ALA A 105 -3.93 -1.34 16.93
N LEU A 106 -2.62 -1.41 17.24
CA LEU A 106 -1.96 -2.66 17.62
C LEU A 106 -2.47 -3.18 18.97
N PRO A 107 -2.36 -4.50 19.24
CA PRO A 107 -2.96 -5.07 20.42
C PRO A 107 -2.26 -4.60 21.71
N GLY A 108 -2.98 -3.90 22.59
CA GLY A 108 -2.41 -3.25 23.78
C GLY A 108 -1.60 -1.98 23.50
N GLN A 109 -1.72 -1.40 22.30
CA GLN A 109 -1.19 -0.07 21.99
C GLN A 109 -2.07 0.99 22.62
N THR A 110 -1.47 1.97 23.29
CA THR A 110 -2.18 3.13 23.84
C THR A 110 -1.99 4.33 22.90
N ILE A 111 -2.80 5.36 23.09
CA ILE A 111 -2.63 6.61 22.32
C ILE A 111 -1.24 7.21 22.58
N GLU A 112 -0.75 7.13 23.83
CA GLU A 112 0.58 7.64 24.20
C GLU A 112 1.70 6.87 23.51
N SER A 113 1.64 5.53 23.45
CA SER A 113 2.67 4.74 22.76
C SER A 113 2.61 4.91 21.23
N PHE A 114 1.42 5.20 20.70
CA PHE A 114 1.26 5.59 19.30
C PHE A 114 1.89 6.97 19.01
N ARG A 115 1.63 7.98 19.85
CA ARG A 115 2.28 9.31 19.74
C ARG A 115 3.79 9.21 19.79
N ASP A 116 4.33 8.39 20.69
CA ASP A 116 5.77 8.13 20.78
C ASP A 116 6.31 7.51 19.47
N THR A 117 5.57 6.55 18.90
CA THR A 117 5.90 5.96 17.59
C THR A 117 5.94 7.03 16.48
N LEU A 118 4.95 7.94 16.42
CA LEU A 118 4.92 9.03 15.45
C LEU A 118 6.10 9.99 15.61
N ASN A 119 6.39 10.41 16.86
CA ASN A 119 7.49 11.31 17.14
C ASN A 119 8.84 10.74 16.71
N GLN A 120 9.09 9.46 17.00
CA GLN A 120 10.31 8.77 16.58
C GLN A 120 10.38 8.61 15.06
N ALA A 121 9.28 8.26 14.40
CA ALA A 121 9.19 8.15 12.95
C ALA A 121 9.55 9.47 12.24
N LEU A 122 8.94 10.57 12.68
CA LEU A 122 9.11 11.89 12.09
C LEU A 122 10.50 12.48 12.38
N ALA A 123 11.15 12.08 13.48
CA ALA A 123 12.52 12.51 13.80
C ALA A 123 13.55 12.07 12.74
N PHE A 124 13.25 11.05 11.93
CA PHE A 124 14.12 10.65 10.81
C PHE A 124 14.02 11.57 9.59
N GLY A 125 12.96 12.40 9.46
CA GLY A 125 12.77 13.28 8.31
C GLY A 125 12.69 12.54 6.96
N LEU A 126 12.07 11.36 6.94
CA LEU A 126 11.92 10.56 5.72
C LEU A 126 10.91 11.19 4.77
N PRO A 127 11.03 11.01 3.45
CA PRO A 127 10.11 11.65 2.51
C PRO A 127 8.72 11.01 2.47
N HIS A 128 8.54 9.79 2.98
CA HIS A 128 7.31 9.03 2.85
C HIS A 128 7.03 8.18 4.09
N TYR A 129 5.75 8.11 4.48
CA TYR A 129 5.27 7.31 5.59
C TYR A 129 3.97 6.61 5.22
N SER A 130 3.90 5.31 5.47
CA SER A 130 2.68 4.51 5.34
C SER A 130 2.11 4.24 6.73
N MET A 131 0.82 4.47 6.94
CA MET A 131 0.13 4.32 8.22
C MET A 131 -1.13 3.46 8.02
N TYR A 132 -1.08 2.23 8.50
CA TYR A 132 -2.16 1.27 8.37
C TYR A 132 -2.82 1.00 9.72
N SER A 133 -4.14 0.92 9.75
CA SER A 133 -4.80 0.28 10.88
C SER A 133 -4.52 -1.22 10.85
N LEU A 134 -4.43 -1.85 12.03
CA LEU A 134 -4.34 -3.30 12.11
C LEU A 134 -5.64 -3.94 11.60
N ILE A 135 -5.56 -4.58 10.44
CA ILE A 135 -6.65 -5.40 9.91
C ILE A 135 -6.45 -6.86 10.34
N LEU A 136 -7.45 -7.43 10.99
CA LEU A 136 -7.44 -8.85 11.38
C LEU A 136 -8.17 -9.71 10.36
N GLU A 137 -7.39 -10.56 9.70
CA GLU A 137 -7.94 -11.56 8.78
C GLU A 137 -8.59 -12.73 9.54
N ASN A 138 -9.80 -13.11 9.12
CA ASN A 138 -10.66 -14.08 9.81
C ASN A 138 -10.01 -15.45 10.07
N LYS A 139 -9.03 -15.84 9.25
CA LYS A 139 -8.34 -17.14 9.31
C LYS A 139 -7.01 -17.09 10.05
N THR A 140 -6.68 -15.97 10.71
CA THR A 140 -5.39 -15.80 11.39
C THR A 140 -5.43 -16.26 12.84
N MET A 141 -4.26 -16.63 13.36
CA MET A 141 -4.06 -16.90 14.79
C MET A 141 -4.42 -15.68 15.65
N PHE A 142 -4.16 -14.47 15.16
CA PHE A 142 -4.51 -13.23 15.85
C PHE A 142 -6.01 -13.10 16.05
N MET A 143 -6.81 -13.32 14.99
CA MET A 143 -8.27 -13.28 15.13
C MET A 143 -8.78 -14.34 16.11
N ASN A 144 -8.17 -15.53 16.12
CA ASN A 144 -8.51 -16.56 17.10
C ASN A 144 -8.19 -16.13 18.54
N TRP A 145 -7.06 -15.46 18.78
CA TRP A 145 -6.71 -14.94 20.11
C TRP A 145 -7.62 -13.81 20.57
N VAL A 146 -8.03 -12.91 19.67
CA VAL A 146 -9.04 -11.87 19.98
C VAL A 146 -10.36 -12.51 20.38
N ARG A 147 -10.86 -13.47 19.58
CA ARG A 147 -12.10 -14.20 19.89
C ARG A 147 -12.07 -14.96 21.22
N GLN A 148 -10.87 -15.37 21.65
CA GLN A 148 -10.64 -16.04 22.93
C GLN A 148 -10.40 -15.07 24.10
N GLY A 149 -10.44 -13.75 23.87
CA GLY A 149 -10.13 -12.73 24.89
C GLY A 149 -8.66 -12.72 25.34
N ARG A 150 -7.76 -13.34 24.58
CA ARG A 150 -6.31 -13.41 24.89
C ARG A 150 -5.53 -12.20 24.39
N LEU A 151 -6.14 -11.43 23.51
CA LEU A 151 -5.51 -10.31 22.83
C LEU A 151 -6.52 -9.18 22.71
N GLU A 152 -6.29 -8.12 23.47
CA GLU A 152 -7.15 -6.94 23.50
C GLU A 152 -6.73 -5.96 22.40
N LEU A 153 -7.71 -5.51 21.63
CA LEU A 153 -7.55 -4.46 20.64
C LEU A 153 -7.97 -3.12 21.22
N PRO A 154 -7.38 -2.02 20.77
CA PRO A 154 -7.89 -0.68 21.06
C PRO A 154 -9.36 -0.54 20.64
N SER A 155 -10.10 0.34 21.30
CA SER A 155 -11.47 0.67 20.91
C SER A 155 -11.50 1.39 19.55
N GLN A 156 -12.64 1.36 18.87
CA GLN A 156 -12.84 2.11 17.63
C GLN A 156 -12.62 3.62 17.83
N GLU A 157 -12.99 4.14 19.01
CA GLU A 157 -12.71 5.53 19.39
C GLU A 157 -11.20 5.79 19.47
N SER A 158 -10.43 4.89 20.09
CA SER A 158 -8.97 4.98 20.16
C SER A 158 -8.33 4.91 18.78
N GLU A 159 -8.80 4.02 17.91
CA GLU A 159 -8.33 3.88 16.53
C GLU A 159 -8.58 5.17 15.72
N THR A 160 -9.79 5.74 15.84
CA THR A 160 -10.18 6.99 15.19
C THR A 160 -9.29 8.14 15.68
N GLN A 161 -9.02 8.20 16.98
CA GLN A 161 -8.14 9.20 17.56
C GLN A 161 -6.69 9.04 17.08
N MET A 162 -6.15 7.81 17.04
CA MET A 162 -4.81 7.54 16.50
C MET A 162 -4.72 8.01 15.04
N PHE A 163 -5.72 7.71 14.21
CA PHE A 163 -5.71 8.15 12.82
C PHE A 163 -5.75 9.69 12.69
N ALA A 164 -6.59 10.37 13.46
CA ALA A 164 -6.65 11.83 13.47
C ALA A 164 -5.32 12.47 13.90
N GLU A 165 -4.67 11.92 14.93
CA GLU A 165 -3.36 12.40 15.39
C GLU A 165 -2.25 12.15 14.37
N ALA A 166 -2.30 11.03 13.64
CA ALA A 166 -1.38 10.75 12.55
C ALA A 166 -1.50 11.80 11.44
N MET A 167 -2.73 12.11 11.00
CA MET A 167 -2.98 13.12 9.97
C MET A 167 -2.45 14.49 10.41
N GLU A 168 -2.74 14.91 11.64
CA GLU A 168 -2.28 16.20 12.16
C GLU A 168 -0.75 16.26 12.28
N ALA A 169 -0.11 15.20 12.78
CA ALA A 169 1.33 15.15 12.94
C ALA A 169 2.07 15.17 11.59
N MET A 170 1.58 14.41 10.61
CA MET A 170 2.16 14.35 9.25
C MET A 170 2.04 15.69 8.54
N GLU A 171 0.87 16.34 8.59
CA GLU A 171 0.66 17.65 7.96
C GLU A 171 1.56 18.72 8.60
N LYS A 172 1.67 18.74 9.93
CA LYS A 172 2.60 19.66 10.63
C LYS A 172 4.07 19.44 10.26
N ALA A 173 4.43 18.20 9.92
CA ALA A 173 5.78 17.86 9.46
C ALA A 173 5.98 18.09 7.94
N GLY A 174 4.96 18.54 7.21
CA GLY A 174 5.05 18.81 5.77
C GLY A 174 4.86 17.58 4.88
N HIS A 175 4.27 16.50 5.42
CA HIS A 175 3.89 15.31 4.64
C HIS A 175 2.41 15.36 4.34
N HIS A 176 2.08 15.48 3.06
CA HIS A 176 0.71 15.55 2.61
C HIS A 176 0.14 14.14 2.43
N GLN A 177 -1.07 13.94 2.92
CA GLN A 177 -1.83 12.74 2.62
C GLN A 177 -2.21 12.77 1.13
N TYR A 178 -1.81 11.76 0.37
CA TYR A 178 -2.17 11.66 -1.05
C TYR A 178 -3.20 10.55 -1.31
N GLU A 179 -3.31 9.59 -0.37
CA GLU A 179 -4.36 8.58 -0.30
C GLU A 179 -4.58 8.14 1.16
N ILE A 180 -5.58 7.31 1.44
CA ILE A 180 -6.07 6.99 2.79
C ILE A 180 -4.97 6.72 3.84
N SER A 181 -3.96 5.92 3.50
CA SER A 181 -2.97 5.42 4.45
C SER A 181 -1.58 6.07 4.31
N ASN A 182 -1.30 6.84 3.27
CA ASN A 182 0.05 7.23 2.90
C ASN A 182 0.22 8.74 2.81
N PHE A 183 1.36 9.17 3.33
CA PHE A 183 1.78 10.56 3.45
C PHE A 183 3.14 10.72 2.80
N ALA A 184 3.32 11.79 2.03
CA ALA A 184 4.58 12.04 1.33
C ALA A 184 4.86 13.53 1.21
N THR A 185 6.14 13.87 1.11
CA THR A 185 6.54 15.16 0.52
C THR A 185 6.24 15.16 -0.98
N PRO A 186 5.96 16.32 -1.61
CA PRO A 186 5.65 16.38 -3.04
C PRO A 186 6.67 15.66 -3.94
N GLY A 187 6.18 14.81 -4.83
CA GLY A 187 7.01 14.03 -5.76
C GLY A 187 7.65 12.78 -5.17
N LYS A 188 7.28 12.40 -3.94
CA LYS A 188 7.73 11.17 -3.26
C LYS A 188 6.60 10.19 -2.97
N GLU A 189 5.42 10.45 -3.53
CA GLU A 189 4.28 9.54 -3.51
C GLU A 189 4.68 8.19 -4.13
N SER A 190 4.22 7.08 -3.54
CA SER A 190 4.49 5.74 -4.09
C SER A 190 3.83 5.58 -5.45
N MET A 191 4.62 5.52 -6.52
CA MET A 191 4.11 5.27 -7.87
C MET A 191 3.43 3.90 -7.94
N HIS A 192 3.94 2.92 -7.19
CA HIS A 192 3.31 1.61 -7.08
C HIS A 192 1.88 1.69 -6.53
N ASN A 193 1.66 2.44 -5.45
CA ASN A 193 0.32 2.56 -4.86
C ASN A 193 -0.63 3.30 -5.81
N LEU A 194 -0.13 4.36 -6.45
CA LEU A 194 -0.91 5.16 -7.41
C LEU A 194 -1.35 4.35 -8.63
N VAL A 195 -0.55 3.39 -9.12
CA VAL A 195 -0.97 2.48 -10.20
C VAL A 195 -2.25 1.73 -9.82
N TYR A 196 -2.37 1.23 -8.58
CA TYR A 196 -3.61 0.57 -8.14
C TYR A 196 -4.75 1.57 -7.98
N TRP A 197 -4.49 2.72 -7.37
CA TRP A 197 -5.54 3.72 -7.10
C TRP A 197 -6.03 4.45 -8.36
N ASN A 198 -5.24 4.46 -9.43
CA ASN A 198 -5.65 4.92 -10.75
C ASN A 198 -6.29 3.79 -11.59
N ASN A 199 -6.44 2.60 -11.02
CA ASN A 199 -6.97 1.42 -11.71
C ASN A 199 -6.25 1.18 -13.05
N GLU A 200 -4.92 1.28 -13.03
CA GLU A 200 -4.05 1.08 -14.17
C GLU A 200 -3.65 -0.40 -14.32
N ASN A 201 -3.20 -0.75 -15.52
CA ASN A 201 -2.75 -2.10 -15.83
C ASN A 201 -1.36 -2.38 -15.28
N TYR A 202 -1.14 -3.59 -14.77
CA TYR A 202 0.14 -4.03 -14.25
C TYR A 202 0.33 -5.54 -14.41
N PHE A 203 1.59 -5.94 -14.55
CA PHE A 203 1.98 -7.34 -14.55
C PHE A 203 2.28 -7.84 -13.12
N GLY A 204 1.71 -8.98 -12.77
CA GLY A 204 2.06 -9.75 -11.57
C GLY A 204 2.99 -10.92 -11.92
N PHE A 205 4.18 -10.93 -11.32
CA PHE A 205 5.16 -12.01 -11.44
C PHE A 205 5.45 -12.65 -10.09
N GLY A 206 5.75 -13.94 -10.09
CA GLY A 206 6.02 -14.70 -8.87
C GLY A 206 4.80 -15.46 -8.33
N ALA A 207 5.08 -16.32 -7.35
CA ALA A 207 4.07 -17.19 -6.76
C ALA A 207 3.05 -16.37 -5.96
N GLY A 208 1.77 -16.60 -6.22
CA GLY A 208 0.66 -15.88 -5.58
C GLY A 208 0.42 -14.46 -6.08
N ALA A 209 1.23 -13.95 -7.00
CA ALA A 209 1.05 -12.61 -7.56
C ALA A 209 -0.19 -12.54 -8.46
N SER A 210 -0.88 -11.40 -8.43
CA SER A 210 -1.97 -11.09 -9.35
C SER A 210 -1.53 -10.03 -10.35
N GLY A 211 -2.10 -10.05 -11.55
CA GLY A 211 -1.94 -8.99 -12.55
C GLY A 211 -3.28 -8.55 -13.13
N TYR A 212 -3.29 -7.37 -13.71
CA TYR A 212 -4.45 -6.76 -14.36
C TYR A 212 -4.02 -6.16 -15.71
N LEU A 213 -4.56 -6.70 -16.81
CA LEU A 213 -4.19 -6.34 -18.17
C LEU A 213 -5.44 -6.18 -19.05
N GLY A 214 -5.65 -4.97 -19.57
CA GLY A 214 -6.86 -4.63 -20.31
C GLY A 214 -8.09 -4.73 -19.42
N ASN A 215 -8.98 -5.67 -19.73
CA ASN A 215 -10.12 -6.03 -18.91
C ASN A 215 -9.95 -7.39 -18.23
N GLN A 216 -8.75 -7.96 -18.20
CA GLN A 216 -8.50 -9.29 -17.64
C GLN A 216 -7.64 -9.24 -16.39
N ARG A 217 -8.10 -9.88 -15.32
CA ARG A 217 -7.29 -10.19 -14.14
C ARG A 217 -6.82 -11.62 -14.20
N TYR A 218 -5.62 -11.86 -13.67
CA TYR A 218 -5.10 -13.20 -13.49
C TYR A 218 -4.40 -13.32 -12.14
N LYS A 219 -4.39 -14.55 -11.62
CA LYS A 219 -3.68 -14.89 -10.40
C LYS A 219 -2.74 -16.05 -10.63
N ASN A 220 -1.50 -15.90 -10.18
CA ASN A 220 -0.53 -16.98 -10.21
C ASN A 220 -0.77 -17.94 -9.04
N VAL A 221 -0.41 -19.21 -9.25
CA VAL A 221 -0.44 -20.24 -8.20
C VAL A 221 0.42 -19.80 -7.01
N GLY A 222 -0.13 -19.90 -5.79
CA GLY A 222 0.54 -19.52 -4.54
C GLY A 222 1.64 -20.48 -4.08
N PRO A 223 1.36 -21.79 -3.90
CA PRO A 223 2.37 -22.73 -3.43
C PRO A 223 3.56 -22.85 -4.40
N ILE A 224 4.78 -22.59 -3.91
CA ILE A 224 5.99 -22.46 -4.73
C ILE A 224 6.20 -23.65 -5.67
N GLN A 225 6.03 -24.89 -5.19
CA GLN A 225 6.24 -26.07 -6.04
C GLN A 225 5.21 -26.16 -7.16
N HIS A 226 3.97 -25.76 -6.91
CA HIS A 226 2.91 -25.74 -7.92
C HIS A 226 3.11 -24.58 -8.89
N TYR A 227 3.65 -23.46 -8.44
CA TYR A 227 4.07 -22.34 -9.30
C TYR A 227 5.22 -22.74 -10.25
N LEU A 228 6.22 -23.47 -9.75
CA LEU A 228 7.39 -23.85 -10.54
C LEU A 228 7.13 -24.98 -11.54
N LYS A 229 6.18 -25.88 -11.25
CA LYS A 229 5.89 -27.06 -12.09
C LYS A 229 5.57 -26.70 -13.56
N PRO A 230 4.58 -25.85 -13.88
CA PRO A 230 4.25 -25.50 -15.27
C PRO A 230 5.38 -24.71 -15.96
N LEU A 231 6.16 -23.91 -15.22
CA LEU A 231 7.29 -23.15 -15.78
C LEU A 231 8.37 -24.07 -16.37
N ARG A 232 8.59 -25.26 -15.78
CA ARG A 232 9.55 -26.27 -16.30
C ARG A 232 9.14 -26.81 -17.68
N SER A 233 7.86 -26.70 -18.04
CA SER A 233 7.31 -27.10 -19.32
C SER A 233 6.92 -25.89 -20.19
N ASN A 234 7.49 -24.71 -19.91
CA ASN A 234 7.22 -23.45 -20.61
C ASN A 234 5.73 -23.02 -20.61
N GLN A 235 5.01 -23.35 -19.54
CA GLN A 235 3.62 -22.97 -19.32
C GLN A 235 3.49 -21.92 -18.22
N ARG A 236 2.52 -21.02 -18.34
CA ARG A 236 2.26 -19.97 -17.34
C ARG A 236 1.61 -20.57 -16.09
N PRO A 237 2.04 -20.21 -14.87
CA PRO A 237 1.52 -20.73 -13.61
C PRO A 237 0.27 -19.99 -13.14
N ILE A 238 -0.73 -19.82 -14.03
CA ILE A 238 -1.97 -19.10 -13.73
C ILE A 238 -2.99 -20.09 -13.17
N ILE A 239 -3.58 -19.78 -12.02
CA ILE A 239 -4.62 -20.60 -11.38
C ILE A 239 -6.04 -20.09 -11.68
N GLU A 240 -6.15 -18.80 -11.95
CA GLU A 240 -7.44 -18.12 -12.10
C GLU A 240 -7.27 -16.95 -13.07
N THR A 241 -8.25 -16.79 -13.95
CA THR A 241 -8.38 -15.67 -14.87
C THR A 241 -9.83 -15.20 -14.83
N GLU A 242 -10.03 -13.89 -14.77
CA GLU A 242 -11.33 -13.23 -14.73
C GLU A 242 -11.38 -12.16 -15.82
N GLU A 243 -12.42 -12.16 -16.65
CA GLU A 243 -12.74 -11.05 -17.54
C GLU A 243 -13.73 -10.11 -16.86
N LEU A 244 -13.31 -8.86 -16.71
CA LEU A 244 -14.11 -7.80 -16.11
C LEU A 244 -15.07 -7.23 -17.15
N THR A 245 -16.34 -7.18 -16.78
CA THR A 245 -17.36 -6.44 -17.55
C THR A 245 -17.06 -4.94 -17.50
N LEU A 246 -17.64 -4.16 -18.41
CA LEU A 246 -17.54 -2.69 -18.36
C LEU A 246 -18.06 -2.15 -17.02
N LYS A 247 -19.14 -2.75 -16.51
CA LYS A 247 -19.70 -2.45 -15.20
C LYS A 247 -18.64 -2.62 -14.09
N ASN A 248 -17.98 -3.77 -14.02
CA ASN A 248 -16.96 -4.00 -12.98
C ASN A 248 -15.80 -3.02 -13.08
N GLN A 249 -15.36 -2.69 -14.30
CA GLN A 249 -14.29 -1.71 -14.49
C GLN A 249 -14.68 -0.31 -14.00
N ILE A 250 -15.93 0.10 -14.22
CA ILE A 250 -16.47 1.37 -13.72
C ILE A 250 -16.56 1.36 -12.18
N GLU A 251 -17.12 0.30 -11.60
CA GLU A 251 -17.22 0.14 -10.14
C GLU A 251 -15.82 0.21 -9.48
N GLU A 252 -14.84 -0.45 -10.09
CA GLU A 252 -13.46 -0.47 -9.59
C GLU A 252 -12.74 0.86 -9.74
N GLU A 253 -12.98 1.61 -10.82
CA GLU A 253 -12.46 2.98 -10.95
C GLU A 253 -12.89 3.85 -9.77
N MET A 254 -14.17 3.74 -9.39
CA MET A 254 -14.72 4.48 -8.27
C MET A 254 -14.16 3.98 -6.94
N PHE A 255 -14.17 2.66 -6.74
CA PHE A 255 -13.71 2.03 -5.50
C PHE A 255 -12.22 2.32 -5.20
N LEU A 256 -11.38 2.30 -6.25
CA LEU A 256 -9.94 2.53 -6.13
C LEU A 256 -9.60 4.02 -6.15
N GLY A 257 -10.22 4.79 -7.04
CA GLY A 257 -9.91 6.21 -7.24
C GLY A 257 -10.34 7.10 -6.08
N LEU A 258 -11.45 6.78 -5.40
CA LEU A 258 -11.90 7.52 -4.21
C LEU A 258 -11.03 7.30 -2.97
N ARG A 259 -10.05 6.37 -3.03
CA ARG A 259 -9.03 6.22 -1.98
C ARG A 259 -8.00 7.35 -2.01
N LYS A 260 -7.87 8.06 -3.13
CA LYS A 260 -6.97 9.20 -3.27
C LYS A 260 -7.63 10.45 -2.69
N ILE A 261 -6.84 11.34 -2.10
CA ILE A 261 -7.33 12.64 -1.61
C ILE A 261 -7.82 13.51 -2.78
N GLU A 262 -7.17 13.42 -3.94
CA GLU A 262 -7.62 14.09 -5.17
C GLU A 262 -8.85 13.42 -5.82
N GLY A 263 -9.23 12.22 -5.37
CA GLY A 263 -10.35 11.45 -5.90
C GLY A 263 -10.25 11.07 -7.38
N VAL A 264 -11.42 10.97 -8.02
CA VAL A 264 -11.60 10.53 -9.41
C VAL A 264 -11.70 11.75 -10.34
N SER A 265 -10.91 11.74 -11.41
CA SER A 265 -10.98 12.75 -12.48
C SER A 265 -12.16 12.48 -13.42
N LEU A 266 -13.06 13.45 -13.57
CA LEU A 266 -14.21 13.36 -14.48
C LEU A 266 -13.77 13.19 -15.93
N ALA A 267 -12.72 13.93 -16.34
CA ALA A 267 -12.17 13.84 -17.68
C ALA A 267 -11.56 12.45 -17.98
N ASN A 268 -10.77 11.91 -17.03
CA ASN A 268 -10.16 10.59 -17.21
C ASN A 268 -11.22 9.49 -17.22
N PHE A 269 -12.23 9.59 -16.35
CA PHE A 269 -13.36 8.66 -16.33
C PHE A 269 -14.09 8.64 -17.68
N LYS A 270 -14.41 9.82 -18.22
CA LYS A 270 -15.03 9.97 -19.54
C LYS A 270 -14.16 9.43 -20.66
N GLU A 271 -12.86 9.70 -20.62
CA GLU A 271 -11.93 9.17 -21.62
C GLU A 271 -11.88 7.63 -21.58
N LYS A 272 -11.82 7.04 -20.39
CA LYS A 272 -11.69 5.59 -20.18
C LYS A 272 -12.97 4.83 -20.55
N PHE A 273 -14.14 5.32 -20.13
CA PHE A 273 -15.40 4.60 -20.27
C PHE A 273 -16.35 5.15 -21.32
N LYS A 274 -16.03 6.29 -21.94
CA LYS A 274 -16.88 7.00 -22.92
C LYS A 274 -18.28 7.30 -22.36
N LYS A 275 -18.37 7.57 -21.06
CA LYS A 275 -19.58 7.91 -20.30
C LYS A 275 -19.27 9.05 -19.33
N GLU A 276 -20.23 9.91 -19.09
CA GLU A 276 -20.10 10.90 -18.02
C GLU A 276 -20.30 10.22 -16.66
N LEU A 277 -19.43 10.54 -15.69
CA LEU A 277 -19.55 10.01 -14.33
C LEU A 277 -20.89 10.42 -13.69
N THR A 278 -21.32 11.65 -13.96
CA THR A 278 -22.60 12.21 -13.47
C THR A 278 -23.80 11.47 -14.02
N ASP A 279 -23.74 10.97 -15.25
CA ASP A 279 -24.84 10.20 -15.85
C ASP A 279 -24.92 8.80 -15.25
N VAL A 280 -23.77 8.16 -15.01
CA VAL A 280 -23.70 6.83 -14.40
C VAL A 280 -24.19 6.85 -12.96
N TYR A 281 -23.83 7.87 -12.19
CA TYR A 281 -24.10 7.95 -10.75
C TYR A 281 -25.08 9.06 -10.36
N GLN A 282 -25.98 9.46 -11.27
CA GLN A 282 -26.90 10.59 -11.12
C GLN A 282 -27.72 10.57 -9.81
N MET A 283 -28.06 9.38 -9.30
CA MET A 283 -28.85 9.23 -8.06
C MET A 283 -27.98 9.28 -6.79
N ILE A 284 -26.72 8.86 -6.90
CA ILE A 284 -25.83 8.67 -5.74
C ILE A 284 -25.10 9.96 -5.38
N LEU A 285 -24.68 10.74 -6.38
CA LEU A 285 -23.90 11.96 -6.14
C LEU A 285 -24.64 12.98 -5.25
N PRO A 286 -25.92 13.33 -5.52
CA PRO A 286 -26.63 14.29 -4.67
C PRO A 286 -26.80 13.80 -3.22
N GLU A 287 -27.02 12.49 -3.03
CA GLU A 287 -27.14 11.89 -1.69
C GLU A 287 -25.82 12.05 -0.89
N LEU A 288 -24.69 11.81 -1.54
CA LEU A 288 -23.38 11.92 -0.89
C LEU A 288 -23.00 13.38 -0.60
N GLU A 289 -23.35 14.31 -1.49
CA GLU A 289 -23.14 15.75 -1.28
C GLU A 289 -24.01 16.29 -0.14
N GLU A 290 -25.31 15.94 -0.11
CA GLU A 290 -26.24 16.36 0.95
C GLU A 290 -25.76 15.87 2.33
N LYS A 291 -25.21 14.64 2.40
CA LYS A 291 -24.63 14.07 3.62
C LYS A 291 -23.25 14.65 3.98
N GLY A 292 -22.66 15.45 3.08
CA GLY A 292 -21.33 16.04 3.21
C GLY A 292 -20.21 15.00 3.19
N LEU A 293 -20.39 13.88 2.47
CA LEU A 293 -19.44 12.77 2.40
C LEU A 293 -18.54 12.84 1.17
N ALA A 294 -19.04 13.42 0.07
CA ALA A 294 -18.26 13.67 -1.13
C ALA A 294 -18.54 15.08 -1.64
N ILE A 295 -17.61 15.60 -2.45
CA ILE A 295 -17.75 16.85 -3.19
C ILE A 295 -17.43 16.53 -4.65
N ILE A 296 -18.31 16.97 -5.55
CA ILE A 296 -18.03 17.00 -6.98
C ILE A 296 -17.86 18.45 -7.42
N ASP A 297 -16.74 18.74 -8.09
CA ASP A 297 -16.51 20.01 -8.78
C ASP A 297 -16.42 19.79 -10.30
N GLU A 298 -16.10 20.83 -11.06
CA GLU A 298 -16.02 20.74 -12.53
C GLU A 298 -15.00 19.72 -13.05
N ASN A 299 -14.03 19.32 -12.22
CA ASN A 299 -12.93 18.46 -12.63
C ASN A 299 -12.97 17.09 -11.95
N ARG A 300 -13.38 17.00 -10.69
CA ARG A 300 -13.15 15.83 -9.84
C ARG A 300 -14.30 15.54 -8.88
N LEU A 301 -14.45 14.26 -8.58
CA LEU A 301 -15.21 13.77 -7.43
C LEU A 301 -14.22 13.29 -6.36
N ARG A 302 -14.31 13.82 -5.14
CA ARG A 302 -13.46 13.41 -4.01
C ARG A 302 -14.25 13.28 -2.71
N LEU A 303 -13.71 12.50 -1.77
CA LEU A 303 -14.27 12.42 -0.43
C LEU A 303 -13.99 13.70 0.36
N THR A 304 -14.92 14.07 1.24
CA THR A 304 -14.64 15.05 2.30
C THR A 304 -13.82 14.40 3.42
N SER A 305 -13.32 15.20 4.36
CA SER A 305 -12.72 14.65 5.60
C SER A 305 -13.68 13.69 6.31
N LYS A 306 -14.97 14.02 6.36
CA LYS A 306 -16.00 13.13 6.94
C LYS A 306 -16.17 11.85 6.13
N GLY A 307 -16.18 11.94 4.80
CA GLY A 307 -16.27 10.78 3.90
C GLY A 307 -15.09 9.83 4.03
N LEU A 308 -13.87 10.34 4.24
CA LEU A 308 -12.67 9.52 4.42
C LEU A 308 -12.76 8.56 5.61
N PHE A 309 -13.30 9.01 6.75
CA PHE A 309 -13.48 8.16 7.94
C PHE A 309 -14.46 7.00 7.74
N ILE A 310 -15.41 7.14 6.82
CA ILE A 310 -16.38 6.11 6.46
C ILE A 310 -16.25 5.69 5.00
N GLY A 311 -15.02 5.70 4.48
CA GLY A 311 -14.74 5.50 3.06
C GLY A 311 -15.36 4.23 2.49
N ASN A 312 -15.32 3.11 3.23
CA ASN A 312 -15.91 1.85 2.79
C ASN A 312 -17.43 1.97 2.55
N ASP A 313 -18.16 2.60 3.46
CA ASP A 313 -19.61 2.83 3.32
C ASP A 313 -19.91 3.71 2.10
N VAL A 314 -19.03 4.67 1.79
CA VAL A 314 -19.16 5.51 0.60
C VAL A 314 -18.83 4.71 -0.66
N PHE A 315 -17.79 3.87 -0.65
CA PHE A 315 -17.39 3.08 -1.82
C PHE A 315 -18.47 2.08 -2.23
N GLU A 316 -19.16 1.47 -1.26
CA GLU A 316 -20.27 0.54 -1.52
C GLU A 316 -21.41 1.18 -2.32
N LYS A 317 -21.62 2.50 -2.21
CA LYS A 317 -22.65 3.23 -2.97
C LYS A 317 -22.36 3.32 -4.47
N PHE A 318 -21.12 3.06 -4.88
CA PHE A 318 -20.73 3.07 -6.30
C PHE A 318 -20.86 1.69 -6.96
N LEU A 319 -21.29 0.66 -6.21
CA LEU A 319 -21.68 -0.62 -6.78
C LEU A 319 -22.99 -0.47 -7.56
N LEU A 320 -22.95 -0.84 -8.82
CA LEU A 320 -24.09 -0.76 -9.72
C LEU A 320 -24.96 -2.01 -9.50
N GLU A 321 -26.29 -1.87 -9.55
CA GLU A 321 -27.21 -2.99 -9.37
C GLU A 321 -26.97 -4.08 -10.43
N LYS A 322 -27.17 -5.35 -10.06
CA LYS A 322 -27.13 -6.45 -11.03
C LYS A 322 -28.35 -6.30 -11.95
N GLU A 323 -28.09 -6.18 -13.24
CA GLU A 323 -29.13 -6.26 -14.27
C GLU A 323 -29.92 -7.58 -14.18
#